data_AF-A0AAV0GTS4-F1
#
_entry.id   AF-A0AAV0GTS4-F1
#
_cell.length_a   1.000
_cell.length_b   1.000
_cell.length_c   1.000
_cell.angle_alpha   90.00
_cell.angle_beta   90.00
_cell.angle_gamma   90.00
#
_symmetry.space_group_name_H-M   'P 1'
#
loop_
_entity.id
_entity.type
_entity.pdbx_description
1 polymer ?
#
loop_
_entity_poly.entity_id
_entity_poly.type
_entity_poly.pdbx_seq_one_letter_code
_entity_poly.pdbx_strand_id
1 'polypeptide(L)' 'MLWLPATACPGKKGLGKLVAAADIRVFRDGKTCGQRFEVTCTGAGCKKGKKVVVQIVDTCSPQRRTHARR' A
#
# COMPACT_ATOMS: atom_id res chain seq x y z
N MET A 1 -24.02 3.15 8.81
CA MET A 1 -23.08 2.93 7.69
C MET A 1 -21.67 2.89 8.25
N LEU A 2 -21.02 1.72 8.21
CA LEU A 2 -19.69 1.53 8.81
C LEU A 2 -18.64 2.35 8.08
N TRP A 3 -17.98 3.22 8.83
CA TRP A 3 -16.82 4.02 8.45
C TRP A 3 -15.61 3.07 8.33
N LEU A 4 -15.48 2.39 7.18
CA LEU A 4 -14.22 1.74 6.82
C LEU A 4 -13.33 2.77 6.11
N PRO A 5 -12.02 2.83 6.41
CA PRO A 5 -11.11 3.70 5.68
C PRO A 5 -11.22 3.39 4.19
N ALA A 6 -11.50 4.42 3.39
CA ALA A 6 -11.64 4.28 1.94
C ALA A 6 -10.28 3.91 1.35
N THR A 7 -10.07 2.63 1.09
CA THR A 7 -8.93 2.16 0.28
C THR A 7 -9.13 2.63 -1.16
N ALA A 8 -8.09 3.14 -1.82
CA ALA A 8 -8.20 3.57 -3.22
C ALA A 8 -8.59 2.43 -4.18
N CYS A 9 -8.43 1.16 -3.76
CA CYS A 9 -8.97 0.02 -4.50
C CYS A 9 -10.43 -0.28 -4.07
N PRO A 10 -11.41 -0.20 -5.00
CA PRO A 10 -12.82 -0.47 -4.68
C PRO A 10 -13.08 -1.97 -4.42
N GLY A 11 -14.00 -2.25 -3.50
CA GLY A 11 -14.51 -3.62 -3.25
C GLY A 11 -13.56 -4.57 -2.52
N LYS A 12 -12.44 -4.08 -2.00
CA LYS A 12 -11.40 -4.90 -1.37
C LYS A 12 -11.51 -4.87 0.17
N LYS A 13 -12.51 -5.59 0.71
CA LYS A 13 -12.64 -5.83 2.16
C LYS A 13 -11.94 -7.15 2.53
N GLY A 14 -11.30 -7.20 3.71
CA GLY A 14 -10.78 -8.46 4.27
C GLY A 14 -9.49 -9.01 3.64
N LEU A 15 -8.64 -8.15 3.07
CA LEU A 15 -7.40 -8.58 2.42
C LEU A 15 -6.28 -8.92 3.41
N GLY A 16 -6.48 -9.85 4.35
CA GLY A 16 -5.40 -10.38 5.21
C GLY A 16 -4.53 -9.32 5.92
N LYS A 17 -3.32 -9.72 6.35
CA LYS A 17 -2.36 -8.84 7.08
C LYS A 17 -1.20 -8.32 6.22
N LEU A 18 -1.03 -8.82 5.00
CA LEU A 18 0.07 -8.45 4.09
C LEU A 18 -0.44 -7.62 2.92
N VAL A 19 -0.85 -6.40 3.24
CA VAL A 19 -1.30 -5.39 2.28
C VAL A 19 -0.40 -4.17 2.33
N ALA A 20 -0.33 -3.44 1.21
CA ALA A 20 0.46 -2.24 1.09
C ALA A 20 -0.26 -1.16 0.29
N ALA A 21 0.08 0.10 0.57
CA ALA A 21 -0.18 1.23 -0.29
C ALA A 21 1.03 1.45 -1.21
N ALA A 22 0.81 1.68 -2.49
CA ALA A 22 1.88 1.88 -3.48
C ALA A 22 2.03 3.35 -3.85
N ASP A 23 3.25 3.81 -4.12
CA ASP A 23 3.50 5.11 -4.77
C ASP A 23 2.68 5.23 -6.07
N ILE A 24 2.30 6.44 -6.46
CA ILE A 24 1.46 6.69 -7.63
C ILE A 24 1.99 6.04 -8.92
N ARG A 25 3.32 5.97 -9.09
CA ARG A 25 3.97 5.36 -10.27
C ARG A 25 3.78 3.84 -10.30
N VAL A 26 3.72 3.21 -9.12
CA VAL A 26 3.47 1.77 -8.97
C VAL A 26 1.98 1.47 -8.94
N PHE A 27 1.17 2.35 -8.33
CA PHE A 27 -0.29 2.22 -8.28
C PHE A 27 -0.93 2.31 -9.67
N ARG A 28 -0.37 3.16 -10.55
CA ARG A 28 -0.79 3.32 -11.96
C ARG A 28 -2.30 3.55 -12.09
N ASP A 29 -2.83 4.52 -11.33
CA ASP A 29 -4.27 4.86 -11.30
C ASP A 29 -5.18 3.64 -11.01
N GLY A 30 -4.74 2.79 -10.09
CA GLY A 30 -5.49 1.62 -9.64
C GLY A 30 -5.31 0.38 -10.50
N LYS A 31 -4.51 0.43 -11.57
CA LYS A 31 -4.23 -0.76 -12.41
C LYS A 31 -3.53 -1.88 -11.66
N THR A 32 -2.82 -1.57 -10.58
CA THR A 32 -2.16 -2.58 -9.73
C THR A 32 -2.98 -2.98 -8.51
N CYS A 33 -4.22 -2.50 -8.39
CA CYS A 33 -5.14 -2.91 -7.32
C CYS A 33 -5.32 -4.43 -7.28
N GLY A 34 -5.07 -5.01 -6.11
CA GLY A 34 -5.17 -6.43 -5.87
C GLY A 34 -4.01 -7.26 -6.43
N GLN A 35 -3.06 -6.66 -7.15
CA GLN A 35 -1.84 -7.34 -7.59
C GLN A 35 -0.91 -7.60 -6.41
N ARG A 36 -0.10 -8.66 -6.55
CA ARG A 36 0.84 -9.10 -5.52
C ARG A 36 2.28 -8.79 -5.94
N PHE A 37 3.05 -8.25 -5.01
CA PHE A 37 4.46 -7.91 -5.20
C PHE A 37 5.32 -8.62 -4.16
N GLU A 38 6.44 -9.17 -4.59
CA GLU A 38 7.49 -9.64 -3.68
C GLU A 38 8.35 -8.45 -3.26
N VAL A 39 8.39 -8.19 -1.95
CA VAL A 39 9.22 -7.16 -1.34
C VAL A 39 10.38 -7.83 -0.64
N THR A 40 11.60 -7.43 -0.99
CA THR A 40 12.83 -7.91 -0.35
C THR A 40 13.34 -6.85 0.62
N CYS A 41 13.56 -7.26 1.87
CA CYS A 41 14.20 -6.42 2.87
C CYS A 41 15.68 -6.19 2.54
N THR A 42 16.09 -4.93 2.36
CA THR A 42 17.49 -4.57 2.06
C THR A 42 18.31 -4.24 3.32
N GLY A 43 17.65 -3.93 4.44
CA GLY A 43 18.26 -3.55 5.73
C GLY A 43 17.40 -2.53 6.47
N ALA A 44 17.89 -1.99 7.59
CA ALA A 44 17.25 -0.88 8.34
C ALA A 44 15.86 -1.18 8.96
N GLY A 45 15.74 -2.24 9.77
CA GLY A 45 14.52 -2.53 10.54
C GLY A 45 13.79 -3.82 10.15
N CYS A 46 14.37 -4.61 9.27
CA CYS A 46 13.92 -5.96 8.94
C CYS A 46 15.11 -6.90 8.73
N LYS A 47 14.87 -8.21 8.77
CA LYS A 47 15.90 -9.22 8.47
C LYS A 47 16.30 -9.11 7.00
N LYS A 48 17.53 -8.64 6.73
CA LYS A 48 18.06 -8.49 5.36
C LYS A 48 17.91 -9.78 4.55
N GLY A 49 17.46 -9.66 3.31
CA GLY A 49 17.17 -10.78 2.42
C GLY A 49 15.82 -11.46 2.66
N LYS A 50 15.10 -11.15 3.76
CA LYS A 50 13.74 -11.66 3.97
C LYS A 50 12.81 -11.11 2.90
N LYS A 51 12.01 -12.01 2.33
CA LYS A 51 11.01 -11.70 1.31
C LYS A 51 9.60 -11.85 1.88
N VAL A 52 8.71 -10.96 1.50
CA VAL A 52 7.27 -11.05 1.79
C VAL A 52 6.49 -10.71 0.54
N VAL A 53 5.35 -11.38 0.35
CA VAL A 53 4.43 -11.06 -0.74
C VAL A 53 3.31 -10.19 -0.17
N VAL A 54 3.16 -8.99 -0.71
CA VAL A 54 2.11 -8.03 -0.30
C VAL A 54 1.13 -7.80 -1.43
N GLN A 55 -0.13 -7.52 -1.09
CA GLN A 55 -1.14 -7.11 -2.04
C GLN A 55 -1.32 -5.59 -2.03
N ILE A 56 -1.37 -4.96 -3.20
CA ILE A 56 -1.63 -3.51 -3.27
C ILE A 56 -3.12 -3.25 -3.11
N VAL A 57 -3.47 -2.41 -2.15
CA VAL A 57 -4.86 -2.09 -1.80
C VAL A 57 -5.15 -0.61 -1.79
N ASP A 58 -4.10 0.21 -1.84
CA ASP A 58 -4.22 1.65 -1.71
C ASP A 58 -3.08 2.36 -2.45
N THR A 59 -3.19 3.68 -2.56
CA THR A 59 -2.14 4.53 -3.07
C THR A 59 -1.56 5.42 -1.98
N CYS A 60 -0.23 5.41 -1.88
CA CYS A 60 0.52 6.40 -1.11
C CYS A 60 0.90 7.52 -2.09
N SER A 61 -0.06 8.37 -2.43
CA SER A 61 0.23 9.60 -3.18
C SER A 61 1.00 10.54 -2.24
N PRO A 62 2.06 11.24 -2.70
CA PRO A 62 2.66 12.29 -1.90
C PRO A 62 1.54 13.27 -1.56
N GLN A 63 1.16 13.29 -0.28
CA GLN A 63 0.27 14.32 0.21
C GLN A 63 0.92 15.65 -0.21
N ARG A 64 0.24 16.42 -1.07
CA ARG A 64 0.50 17.86 -1.12
C ARG A 64 0.53 18.30 0.33
N ARG A 65 1.52 19.12 0.69
CA ARG A 65 1.81 19.62 2.04
C ARG A 65 0.64 20.38 2.71
N THR A 66 -0.56 19.83 2.77
CA THR A 66 -1.72 20.35 3.51
C THR A 66 -1.77 19.80 4.93
N HIS A 67 -1.00 18.74 5.22
CA HIS A 67 -0.51 18.44 6.56
C HIS A 67 0.92 18.97 6.75
N ALA A 68 1.14 20.25 6.41
CA ALA A 68 2.16 20.99 7.14
C ALA A 68 1.79 20.85 8.61
N ARG A 69 2.57 20.09 9.38
CA ARG A 69 2.52 20.13 10.84
C ARG A 69 2.58 21.61 11.21
N ARG A 70 1.44 22.19 11.57
CA ARG A 70 1.39 23.33 12.48
C ARG A 70 1.43 22.76 13.88
#